data_AF-A0A061NMJ3-F1
#
_entry.id   AF-A0A061NMJ3-F1
#
_cell.length_a   1.000
_cell.length_b   1.000
_cell.length_c   1.000
_cell.angle_alpha   90.00
_cell.angle_beta   90.00
_cell.angle_gamma   90.00
#
_symmetry.space_group_name_H-M   'P 1'
#
loop_
_entity.id
_entity.type
_entity.pdbx_description
1 polymer ?
#
loop_
_entity_poly.entity_id
_entity_poly.type
_entity_poly.pdbx_seq_one_letter_code
_entity_poly.pdbx_strand_id
1 'polypeptide(L)'
;MKKWSWFVFVAAFLLFFVTPALEHTEGKKDETVIPGVEVFLDEHLDWVKDQRVGLVTNMTGVDRNLDSTADLFYEHEDINMTAMYGPEHGIRGNVEAGEYIESYIDERTGLPVYSLYGPTWKPTEDMLEDVDVLVFDIQDIGSNVYTYIYTLGFLMEAAAEERMPVIVLDRPNAIGGERVEGPLRTADTVSFMGRYLLPVRHGMTAGELAVMWNHEHALGVDLRVAEMKGWERDMHFEDTGLPWVMTSPNIPTPDSATLYTGTILVANSNLSEGLGTTRPFELVGPVD
;
A
#
# COMPACT_ATOMS: atom_id res chain seq x y z
N MET A 1 -72.43 55.60 22.05
CA MET A 1 -71.50 54.98 21.07
C MET A 1 -70.34 54.38 21.85
N LYS A 2 -70.38 53.07 22.10
CA LYS A 2 -69.43 52.06 21.61
C LYS A 2 -67.96 52.23 22.02
N LYS A 3 -67.54 51.30 22.90
CA LYS A 3 -66.26 50.54 22.92
C LYS A 3 -65.02 51.28 23.44
N TRP A 4 -64.05 50.67 24.13
CA TRP A 4 -63.79 49.28 24.53
C TRP A 4 -62.72 49.33 25.65
N SER A 5 -62.81 48.44 26.63
CA SER A 5 -61.77 48.19 27.63
C SER A 5 -60.70 47.29 27.02
N TRP A 6 -59.41 47.64 27.12
CA TRP A 6 -58.30 46.72 26.83
C TRP A 6 -57.32 46.70 28.00
N PHE A 7 -57.32 45.56 28.69
CA PHE A 7 -56.29 45.12 29.61
C PHE A 7 -54.98 44.90 28.85
N VAL A 8 -53.87 45.41 29.36
CA VAL A 8 -52.53 45.06 28.90
C VAL A 8 -52.14 43.74 29.57
N PHE A 9 -52.14 42.66 28.81
CA PHE A 9 -51.50 41.40 29.19
C PHE A 9 -50.02 41.47 28.78
N VAL A 10 -49.11 41.48 29.75
CA VAL A 10 -47.69 41.24 29.50
C VAL A 10 -47.48 39.72 29.50
N ALA A 11 -47.37 39.13 28.31
CA ALA A 11 -46.94 37.74 28.17
C ALA A 11 -45.42 37.68 28.20
N ALA A 12 -44.86 37.13 29.29
CA ALA A 12 -43.45 36.77 29.36
C ALA A 12 -43.22 35.51 28.51
N PHE A 13 -42.59 35.68 27.35
CA PHE A 13 -42.05 34.55 26.58
C PHE A 13 -40.74 34.11 27.23
N LEU A 14 -40.79 33.03 28.01
CA LEU A 14 -39.60 32.25 28.38
C LEU A 14 -39.20 31.42 27.16
N LEU A 15 -38.19 31.89 26.42
CA LEU A 15 -37.46 31.09 25.44
C LEU A 15 -36.67 30.01 26.20
N PHE A 16 -37.25 28.82 26.32
CA PHE A 16 -36.48 27.61 26.60
C PHE A 16 -35.64 27.31 25.37
N PHE A 17 -34.36 27.70 25.39
CA PHE A 17 -33.36 27.11 24.52
C PHE A 17 -33.20 25.65 24.95
N VAL A 18 -33.94 24.75 24.30
CA VAL A 18 -33.57 23.33 24.28
C VAL A 18 -32.35 23.26 23.38
N THR A 19 -31.16 23.38 23.98
CA THR A 19 -29.94 22.90 23.36
C THR A 19 -30.17 21.43 23.04
N PRO A 20 -30.06 20.97 21.77
CA PRO A 20 -29.93 19.56 21.53
C PRO A 20 -28.62 19.17 22.23
N ALA A 21 -28.73 18.31 23.24
CA ALA A 21 -27.57 17.56 23.68
C ALA A 21 -27.02 16.89 22.42
N LEU A 22 -25.79 17.23 22.04
CA LEU A 22 -25.04 16.45 21.08
C LEU A 22 -25.05 15.03 21.64
N GLU A 23 -25.84 14.15 21.03
CA GLU A 23 -25.64 12.73 21.15
C GLU A 23 -24.19 12.51 20.76
N HIS A 24 -23.37 12.24 21.78
CA HIS A 24 -22.08 11.64 21.59
C HIS A 24 -22.38 10.30 20.91
N THR A 25 -22.31 10.28 19.58
CA THR A 25 -22.14 9.04 18.85
C THR A 25 -20.92 8.41 19.48
N GLU A 26 -21.13 7.35 20.27
CA GLU A 26 -20.05 6.44 20.63
C GLU A 26 -19.32 6.16 19.32
N GLY A 27 -18.08 6.69 19.21
CA GLY A 27 -17.27 6.46 18.03
C GLY A 27 -17.22 4.97 17.77
N LYS A 28 -17.32 4.57 16.49
CA LYS A 28 -16.88 3.24 16.04
C LYS A 28 -15.63 2.91 16.86
N LYS A 29 -15.64 1.80 17.61
CA LYS A 29 -14.46 1.35 18.34
C LYS A 29 -13.26 1.44 17.39
N ASP A 30 -12.21 2.12 17.83
CA ASP A 30 -10.87 2.15 17.21
C ASP A 30 -10.32 0.72 17.13
N GLU A 31 -10.80 -0.09 16.17
CA GLU A 31 -10.19 -1.36 15.85
C GLU A 31 -9.14 -1.13 14.77
N THR A 32 -7.89 -0.98 15.21
CA THR A 32 -6.73 -0.92 14.32
C THR A 32 -6.69 -2.15 13.42
N VAL A 33 -6.63 -1.92 12.10
CA VAL A 33 -6.48 -2.96 11.09
C VAL A 33 -5.29 -3.85 11.43
N ILE A 34 -5.44 -5.16 11.29
CA ILE A 34 -4.35 -6.13 11.45
C ILE A 34 -3.78 -6.39 10.04
N PRO A 35 -2.53 -5.98 9.75
CA PRO A 35 -1.93 -6.14 8.43
C PRO A 35 -1.66 -7.62 8.13
N GLY A 36 -1.53 -7.96 6.84
CA GLY A 36 -1.34 -9.35 6.40
C GLY A 36 -0.11 -10.03 7.01
N VAL A 37 0.95 -9.27 7.36
CA VAL A 37 2.13 -9.82 8.06
C VAL A 37 1.79 -10.39 9.44
N GLU A 38 0.95 -9.71 10.22
CA GLU A 38 0.53 -10.19 11.54
C GLU A 38 -0.44 -11.38 11.40
N VAL A 39 -1.38 -11.31 10.44
CA VAL A 39 -2.28 -12.44 10.15
C VAL A 39 -1.49 -13.68 9.72
N PHE A 40 -0.46 -13.50 8.90
CA PHE A 40 0.38 -14.60 8.43
C PHE A 40 1.15 -15.26 9.58
N LEU A 41 1.80 -14.46 10.43
CA LEU A 41 2.57 -14.96 11.57
C LEU A 41 1.69 -15.64 12.62
N ASP A 42 0.44 -15.21 12.81
CA ASP A 42 -0.49 -15.79 13.78
C ASP A 42 -1.20 -17.06 13.25
N GLU A 43 -1.57 -17.07 11.97
CA GLU A 43 -2.53 -18.08 11.45
C GLU A 43 -2.01 -18.96 10.33
N HIS A 44 -0.89 -18.61 9.68
CA HIS A 44 -0.52 -19.17 8.38
C HIS A 44 0.95 -19.58 8.24
N LEU A 45 1.67 -19.74 9.36
CA LEU A 45 3.05 -20.27 9.36
C LEU A 45 3.17 -21.64 8.67
N ASP A 46 2.09 -22.43 8.67
CA ASP A 46 2.04 -23.71 7.96
C ASP A 46 2.22 -23.56 6.43
N TRP A 47 1.96 -22.37 5.87
CA TRP A 47 2.12 -22.12 4.43
C TRP A 47 3.56 -22.14 3.96
N VAL A 48 4.52 -21.85 4.85
CA VAL A 48 5.97 -21.79 4.54
C VAL A 48 6.76 -22.87 5.27
N LYS A 49 6.07 -23.79 5.95
CA LYS A 49 6.72 -24.83 6.73
C LYS A 49 7.61 -25.70 5.85
N ASP A 50 8.84 -25.92 6.31
CA ASP A 50 9.87 -26.71 5.62
C ASP A 50 10.22 -26.16 4.21
N GLN A 51 9.89 -24.90 3.91
CA GLN A 51 10.21 -24.22 2.64
C GLN A 51 11.28 -23.15 2.84
N ARG A 52 12.13 -22.95 1.83
CA ARG A 52 13.03 -21.80 1.75
C ARG A 52 12.25 -20.57 1.28
N VAL A 53 12.21 -19.52 2.10
CA VAL A 53 11.41 -18.32 1.88
C VAL A 53 12.24 -17.22 1.24
N GLY A 54 11.74 -16.69 0.11
CA GLY A 54 12.24 -15.49 -0.54
C GLY A 54 11.32 -14.31 -0.26
N LEU A 55 11.80 -13.27 0.44
CA LEU A 55 10.97 -12.14 0.85
C LEU A 55 11.18 -10.93 -0.08
N VAL A 56 10.13 -10.53 -0.79
CA VAL A 56 10.06 -9.27 -1.55
C VAL A 56 9.47 -8.20 -0.64
N THR A 57 10.29 -7.23 -0.23
CA THR A 57 9.87 -6.21 0.73
C THR A 57 10.62 -4.89 0.55
N ASN A 58 10.25 -3.87 1.31
CA ASN A 58 11.02 -2.66 1.50
C ASN A 58 10.83 -2.10 2.92
N MET A 59 11.25 -0.86 3.17
CA MET A 59 11.09 -0.21 4.48
C MET A 59 9.63 -0.13 4.98
N THR A 60 8.65 -0.25 4.09
CA THR A 60 7.22 -0.24 4.44
C THR A 60 6.70 -1.60 4.92
N GLY A 61 7.47 -2.67 4.69
CA GLY A 61 7.20 -4.01 5.21
C GLY A 61 7.45 -4.05 6.70
N VAL A 62 6.47 -3.59 7.47
CA VAL A 62 6.49 -3.56 8.94
C VAL A 62 5.14 -4.00 9.53
N ASP A 63 5.15 -4.50 10.75
CA ASP A 63 3.95 -4.72 11.56
C ASP A 63 3.42 -3.40 12.18
N ARG A 64 2.38 -3.47 13.02
CA ARG A 64 1.85 -2.30 13.73
C ARG A 64 2.81 -1.66 14.73
N ASN A 65 3.86 -2.36 15.15
CA ASN A 65 4.87 -1.88 16.09
C ASN A 65 6.09 -1.28 15.37
N LEU A 66 6.07 -1.23 14.02
CA LEU A 66 7.18 -0.82 13.16
C LEU A 66 8.35 -1.82 13.15
N ASP A 67 8.12 -3.07 13.54
CA ASP A 67 9.10 -4.14 13.40
C ASP A 67 9.11 -4.61 11.94
N SER A 68 10.29 -4.67 11.33
CA SER A 68 10.43 -5.03 9.91
C SER A 68 10.03 -6.47 9.66
N THR A 69 9.26 -6.73 8.61
CA THR A 69 8.92 -8.09 8.16
C THR A 69 10.18 -8.92 7.91
N ALA A 70 11.25 -8.30 7.41
CA ALA A 70 12.54 -8.97 7.24
C ALA A 70 13.20 -9.37 8.57
N ASP A 71 13.03 -8.60 9.65
CA ASP A 71 13.45 -9.03 10.99
C ASP A 71 12.58 -10.14 11.51
N LEU A 72 11.27 -9.89 11.50
CA LEU A 72 10.29 -10.82 12.03
C LEU A 72 10.47 -12.20 11.39
N PHE A 73 10.68 -12.27 10.08
CA PHE A 73 10.92 -13.53 9.38
C PHE A 73 12.27 -14.15 9.71
N TYR A 74 13.34 -13.35 9.82
CA TYR A 74 14.68 -13.86 10.12
C TYR A 74 14.78 -14.41 11.55
N GLU A 75 14.10 -13.78 12.51
CA GLU A 75 14.14 -14.14 13.93
C GLU A 75 13.13 -15.26 14.27
N HIS A 76 12.19 -15.57 13.39
CA HIS A 76 11.16 -16.59 13.64
C HIS A 76 11.67 -18.01 13.38
N GLU A 77 11.68 -18.86 14.41
CA GLU A 77 12.26 -20.21 14.35
C GLU A 77 11.62 -21.13 13.28
N ASP A 78 10.33 -20.92 12.98
CA ASP A 78 9.60 -21.71 11.97
C ASP A 78 9.72 -21.17 10.52
N ILE A 79 10.42 -20.06 10.30
CA ILE A 79 10.58 -19.45 8.96
C ILE A 79 12.05 -19.59 8.52
N ASN A 80 12.27 -20.32 7.43
CA ASN A 80 13.59 -20.45 6.82
C ASN A 80 13.77 -19.43 5.68
N MET A 81 14.02 -18.16 6.03
CA MET A 81 14.28 -17.12 5.03
C MET A 81 15.70 -17.23 4.48
N THR A 82 15.82 -17.34 3.15
CA THR A 82 17.09 -17.59 2.45
C THR A 82 17.52 -16.45 1.54
N ALA A 83 16.59 -15.62 1.08
CA ALA A 83 16.86 -14.49 0.22
C ALA A 83 15.85 -13.36 0.43
N MET A 84 16.28 -12.14 0.12
CA MET A 84 15.42 -10.97 0.05
C MET A 84 15.51 -10.30 -1.32
N TYR A 85 14.46 -9.59 -1.70
CA TYR A 85 14.37 -8.87 -2.97
C TYR A 85 13.84 -7.46 -2.73
N GLY A 86 14.63 -6.47 -3.09
CA GLY A 86 14.27 -5.05 -2.93
C GLY A 86 13.87 -4.44 -4.26
N PRO A 87 12.74 -3.71 -4.36
CA PRO A 87 12.41 -2.90 -5.52
C PRO A 87 13.21 -1.59 -5.50
N GLU A 88 12.64 -0.54 -6.09
CA GLU A 88 13.16 0.83 -5.96
C GLU A 88 13.33 1.24 -4.49
N HIS A 89 14.42 1.96 -4.18
CA HIS A 89 14.84 2.41 -2.85
C HIS A 89 15.37 1.31 -1.89
N GLY A 90 15.44 0.06 -2.34
CA GLY A 90 16.01 -1.06 -1.58
C GLY A 90 15.18 -1.47 -0.37
N ILE A 91 15.74 -2.35 0.49
CA ILE A 91 14.98 -2.92 1.60
C ILE A 91 15.12 -2.19 2.94
N ARG A 92 16.17 -1.38 3.12
CA ARG A 92 16.47 -0.68 4.40
C ARG A 92 16.22 0.83 4.37
N GLY A 93 15.81 1.40 3.24
CA GLY A 93 15.54 2.84 3.11
C GLY A 93 16.77 3.74 3.33
N ASN A 94 17.98 3.20 3.12
CA ASN A 94 19.25 3.89 3.33
C ASN A 94 19.84 4.54 2.06
N VAL A 95 19.03 4.69 1.00
CA VAL A 95 19.45 5.15 -0.34
C VAL A 95 18.47 6.20 -0.88
N GLU A 96 18.98 7.17 -1.66
CA GLU A 96 18.17 8.27 -2.21
C GLU A 96 17.18 7.81 -3.30
N ALA A 97 16.19 8.67 -3.61
CA ALA A 97 15.20 8.39 -4.65
C ALA A 97 15.84 8.28 -6.03
N GLY A 98 15.54 7.21 -6.77
CA GLY A 98 16.02 7.00 -8.13
C GLY A 98 17.46 6.49 -8.26
N GLU A 99 18.18 6.31 -7.15
CA GLU A 99 19.50 5.66 -7.16
C GLU A 99 19.35 4.13 -7.30
N TYR A 100 20.17 3.54 -8.16
CA TYR A 100 20.24 2.09 -8.33
C TYR A 100 21.09 1.47 -7.22
N ILE A 101 20.55 0.42 -6.60
CA ILE A 101 21.23 -0.37 -5.59
C ILE A 101 21.60 -1.71 -6.23
N GLU A 102 22.87 -2.05 -6.23
CA GLU A 102 23.33 -3.38 -6.65
C GLU A 102 22.95 -4.44 -5.61
N SER A 103 22.79 -5.69 -6.03
CA SER A 103 22.59 -6.81 -5.11
C SER A 103 23.73 -6.89 -4.08
N TYR A 104 23.41 -7.20 -2.83
CA TYR A 104 24.34 -7.15 -1.71
C TYR A 104 24.01 -8.21 -0.66
N ILE A 105 24.83 -8.31 0.40
CA ILE A 105 24.54 -9.14 1.57
C ILE A 105 24.06 -8.22 2.69
N ASP A 106 22.85 -8.46 3.21
CA ASP A 106 22.31 -7.67 4.32
C ASP A 106 23.18 -7.86 5.57
N GLU A 107 23.70 -6.75 6.12
CA GLU A 107 24.64 -6.80 7.23
C GLU A 107 24.06 -7.43 8.50
N ARG A 108 22.74 -7.35 8.67
CA ARG A 108 22.04 -7.83 9.85
C ARG A 108 21.71 -9.32 9.77
N THR A 109 21.15 -9.77 8.65
CA THR A 109 20.74 -11.18 8.50
C THR A 109 21.84 -12.07 7.90
N GLY A 110 22.81 -11.49 7.20
CA GLY A 110 23.81 -12.22 6.43
C GLY A 110 23.27 -12.87 5.15
N LEU A 111 22.03 -12.55 4.76
CA LEU A 111 21.35 -13.12 3.59
C LEU A 111 21.55 -12.26 2.34
N PRO A 112 21.54 -12.86 1.14
CA PRO A 112 21.55 -12.11 -0.10
C PRO A 112 20.28 -11.25 -0.27
N VAL A 113 20.48 -10.02 -0.73
CA VAL A 113 19.45 -9.09 -1.17
C VAL A 113 19.65 -8.84 -2.65
N TYR A 114 18.66 -9.23 -3.46
CA TYR A 114 18.67 -9.00 -4.90
C TYR A 114 17.91 -7.72 -5.25
N SER A 115 18.49 -6.92 -6.15
CA SER A 115 17.84 -5.72 -6.66
C SER A 115 16.87 -6.07 -7.79
N LEU A 116 15.60 -5.68 -7.62
CA LEU A 116 14.54 -5.76 -8.64
C LEU A 116 14.26 -4.38 -9.26
N TYR A 117 15.30 -3.55 -9.37
CA TYR A 117 15.26 -2.23 -9.99
C TYR A 117 16.40 -2.08 -11.01
N GLY A 118 16.19 -1.33 -12.09
CA GLY A 118 17.23 -1.02 -13.08
C GLY A 118 17.40 -2.10 -14.16
N PRO A 119 18.50 -2.87 -14.21
CA PRO A 119 18.70 -3.89 -15.23
C PRO A 119 17.79 -5.11 -15.06
N THR A 120 17.29 -5.36 -13.84
CA THR A 120 16.52 -6.56 -13.51
C THR A 120 15.28 -6.18 -12.72
N TRP A 121 14.09 -6.43 -13.27
CA TRP A 121 12.79 -6.11 -12.63
C TRP A 121 12.00 -7.34 -12.23
N LYS A 122 12.29 -8.46 -12.91
CA LYS A 122 11.75 -9.78 -12.68
C LYS A 122 12.87 -10.63 -12.10
N PRO A 123 12.67 -11.35 -10.97
CA PRO A 123 13.67 -12.29 -10.47
C PRO A 123 14.11 -13.27 -11.57
N THR A 124 15.42 -13.52 -11.66
CA THR A 124 15.96 -14.52 -12.58
C THR A 124 16.00 -15.90 -11.92
N GLU A 125 16.10 -16.96 -12.71
CA GLU A 125 16.29 -18.34 -12.21
C GLU A 125 17.43 -18.42 -11.18
N ASP A 126 18.59 -17.82 -11.48
CA ASP A 126 19.73 -17.77 -10.54
C ASP A 126 19.41 -17.07 -9.21
N MET A 127 18.51 -16.08 -9.20
CA MET A 127 18.11 -15.39 -7.97
C MET A 127 17.12 -16.22 -7.15
N LEU A 128 16.53 -17.26 -7.75
CA LEU A 128 15.50 -18.12 -7.15
C LEU A 128 16.04 -19.51 -6.78
N GLU A 129 17.31 -19.83 -7.07
CA GLU A 129 17.90 -21.16 -6.85
C GLU A 129 17.73 -21.67 -5.42
N ASP A 130 17.77 -20.74 -4.45
CA ASP A 130 17.69 -21.01 -3.03
C ASP A 130 16.34 -20.70 -2.39
N VAL A 131 15.27 -20.59 -3.20
CA VAL A 131 13.92 -20.26 -2.75
C VAL A 131 12.92 -21.31 -3.23
N ASP A 132 11.96 -21.66 -2.38
CA ASP A 132 10.86 -22.58 -2.69
C ASP A 132 9.50 -21.87 -2.73
N VAL A 133 9.37 -20.73 -2.02
CA VAL A 133 8.16 -19.90 -1.96
C VAL A 133 8.53 -18.43 -1.87
N LEU A 134 7.82 -17.60 -2.63
CA LEU A 134 8.01 -16.14 -2.64
C LEU A 134 6.92 -15.47 -1.80
N VAL A 135 7.33 -14.56 -0.91
CA VAL A 135 6.43 -13.78 -0.06
C VAL A 135 6.57 -12.31 -0.44
N PHE A 136 5.46 -11.62 -0.70
CA PHE A 136 5.43 -10.20 -1.03
C PHE A 136 4.80 -9.40 0.12
N ASP A 137 5.53 -8.39 0.62
CA ASP A 137 5.05 -7.49 1.66
C ASP A 137 5.56 -6.06 1.47
N ILE A 138 4.76 -5.23 0.78
CA ILE A 138 5.07 -3.83 0.48
C ILE A 138 3.78 -2.99 0.50
N GLN A 139 3.83 -1.82 1.15
CA GLN A 139 2.77 -0.83 1.10
C GLN A 139 2.79 -0.06 -0.23
N ASP A 140 1.73 -0.20 -1.02
CA ASP A 140 1.46 0.61 -2.21
C ASP A 140 0.58 1.84 -1.87
N ILE A 141 0.30 2.71 -2.84
CA ILE A 141 -0.51 3.93 -2.64
C ILE A 141 -1.84 3.95 -3.41
N GLY A 142 -2.16 2.89 -4.15
CA GLY A 142 -3.42 2.75 -4.88
C GLY A 142 -3.45 3.40 -6.27
N SER A 143 -2.27 3.69 -6.83
CA SER A 143 -2.09 4.37 -8.12
C SER A 143 -1.40 3.49 -9.15
N ASN A 144 -1.92 3.44 -10.38
CA ASN A 144 -1.29 2.69 -11.47
C ASN A 144 0.04 3.30 -11.99
N VAL A 145 0.44 4.46 -11.47
CA VAL A 145 1.73 5.09 -11.80
C VAL A 145 2.79 4.73 -10.77
N TYR A 146 2.37 4.24 -9.60
CA TYR A 146 3.29 3.77 -8.56
C TYR A 146 3.75 2.34 -8.85
N THR A 147 5.03 2.05 -8.64
CA THR A 147 5.70 0.92 -9.30
C THR A 147 5.69 -0.39 -8.53
N TYR A 148 5.39 -0.37 -7.23
CA TYR A 148 5.49 -1.57 -6.37
C TYR A 148 4.51 -2.68 -6.74
N ILE A 149 3.28 -2.33 -7.14
CA ILE A 149 2.33 -3.33 -7.67
C ILE A 149 2.85 -4.01 -8.94
N TYR A 150 3.69 -3.36 -9.75
CA TYR A 150 4.30 -4.02 -10.91
C TYR A 150 5.46 -4.92 -10.51
N THR A 151 6.19 -4.63 -9.42
CA THR A 151 7.12 -5.60 -8.83
C THR A 151 6.40 -6.89 -8.45
N LEU A 152 5.23 -6.81 -7.81
CA LEU A 152 4.38 -7.98 -7.55
C LEU A 152 3.97 -8.69 -8.85
N GLY A 153 3.56 -7.93 -9.86
CA GLY A 153 3.25 -8.47 -11.18
C GLY A 153 4.40 -9.28 -11.81
N PHE A 154 5.61 -8.72 -11.85
CA PHE A 154 6.78 -9.42 -12.36
C PHE A 154 7.20 -10.61 -11.49
N LEU A 155 7.06 -10.50 -10.17
CA LEU A 155 7.26 -11.61 -9.25
C LEU A 155 6.35 -12.79 -9.59
N MET A 156 5.05 -12.52 -9.84
CA MET A 156 4.08 -13.55 -10.22
C MET A 156 4.38 -14.16 -11.59
N GLU A 157 4.87 -13.38 -12.56
CA GLU A 157 5.34 -13.92 -13.85
C GLU A 157 6.52 -14.87 -13.67
N ALA A 158 7.53 -14.49 -12.86
CA ALA A 158 8.66 -15.37 -12.56
C ALA A 158 8.21 -16.64 -11.83
N ALA A 159 7.34 -16.51 -10.83
CA ALA A 159 6.80 -17.64 -10.09
C ALA A 159 6.00 -18.59 -10.98
N ALA A 160 5.26 -18.07 -11.97
CA ALA A 160 4.55 -18.90 -12.95
C ALA A 160 5.51 -19.70 -13.84
N GLU A 161 6.60 -19.08 -14.28
CA GLU A 161 7.64 -19.72 -15.11
C GLU A 161 8.34 -20.85 -14.33
N GLU A 162 8.69 -20.60 -13.07
CA GLU A 162 9.40 -21.54 -12.20
C GLU A 162 8.49 -22.48 -11.39
N ARG A 163 7.15 -22.34 -11.52
CA ARG A 163 6.12 -23.09 -10.79
C ARG A 163 6.25 -22.97 -9.26
N MET A 164 6.57 -21.77 -8.79
CA MET A 164 6.70 -21.45 -7.37
C MET A 164 5.38 -20.90 -6.81
N PRO A 165 5.03 -21.24 -5.56
CA PRO A 165 3.96 -20.57 -4.85
C PRO A 165 4.32 -19.11 -4.54
N VAL A 166 3.29 -18.25 -4.50
CA VAL A 166 3.41 -16.85 -4.09
C VAL A 166 2.44 -16.59 -2.94
N ILE A 167 2.93 -15.93 -1.90
CA ILE A 167 2.13 -15.47 -0.77
C ILE A 167 2.16 -13.94 -0.76
N VAL A 168 1.00 -13.30 -0.76
CA VAL A 168 0.89 -11.84 -0.58
C VAL A 168 0.44 -11.55 0.85
N LEU A 169 1.25 -10.82 1.60
CA LEU A 169 0.87 -10.27 2.90
C LEU A 169 0.11 -8.98 2.61
N ASP A 170 -1.23 -9.04 2.66
CA ASP A 170 -2.02 -7.94 2.13
C ASP A 170 -1.92 -6.68 3.01
N ARG A 171 -2.05 -5.52 2.36
CA ARG A 171 -1.97 -4.20 3.00
C ARG A 171 -3.07 -3.28 2.48
N PRO A 172 -3.47 -2.25 3.24
CA PRO A 172 -4.53 -1.34 2.83
C PRO A 172 -4.19 -0.67 1.50
N ASN A 173 -5.18 -0.53 0.62
CA ASN A 173 -5.06 0.49 -0.42
C ASN A 173 -5.12 1.86 0.27
N ALA A 174 -4.03 2.63 0.22
CA ALA A 174 -3.90 3.87 1.00
C ALA A 174 -4.99 4.92 0.71
N ILE A 175 -5.58 4.85 -0.48
CA ILE A 175 -6.63 5.75 -0.94
C ILE A 175 -7.98 5.02 -1.08
N GLY A 176 -8.18 3.92 -0.36
CA GLY A 176 -9.44 3.17 -0.31
C GLY A 176 -9.73 2.32 -1.55
N GLY A 177 -10.67 1.38 -1.37
CA GLY A 177 -11.07 0.38 -2.34
C GLY A 177 -12.39 0.64 -3.08
N GLU A 178 -13.13 1.69 -2.75
CA GLU A 178 -14.45 1.93 -3.39
C GLU A 178 -14.36 2.60 -4.77
N ARG A 179 -13.46 3.57 -4.92
CA ARG A 179 -13.41 4.39 -6.15
C ARG A 179 -12.42 3.83 -7.14
N VAL A 180 -12.84 3.87 -8.40
CA VAL A 180 -12.03 3.55 -9.57
C VAL A 180 -12.11 4.74 -10.52
N GLU A 181 -10.97 5.36 -10.80
CA GLU A 181 -10.92 6.67 -11.48
C GLU A 181 -9.80 6.73 -12.52
N GLY A 182 -10.00 7.55 -13.55
CA GLY A 182 -9.04 7.79 -14.63
C GLY A 182 -9.10 6.77 -15.77
N PRO A 183 -8.46 7.09 -16.91
CA PRO A 183 -8.46 6.20 -18.07
C PRO A 183 -7.64 4.95 -17.80
N LEU A 184 -7.99 3.86 -18.48
CA LEU A 184 -7.07 2.74 -18.67
C LEU A 184 -5.89 3.21 -19.54
N ARG A 185 -4.72 2.63 -19.29
CA ARG A 185 -3.61 2.74 -20.23
C ARG A 185 -4.00 2.11 -21.56
N THR A 186 -3.49 2.66 -22.65
CA THR A 186 -3.63 2.03 -23.97
C THR A 186 -2.59 0.91 -24.11
N ALA A 187 -2.91 -0.16 -24.83
CA ALA A 187 -2.04 -1.34 -24.93
C ALA A 187 -0.64 -1.03 -25.50
N ASP A 188 -0.49 0.02 -26.29
CA ASP A 188 0.76 0.55 -26.84
C ASP A 188 1.60 1.35 -25.83
N THR A 189 1.05 1.65 -24.64
CA THR A 189 1.75 2.33 -23.53
C THR A 189 2.16 1.37 -22.41
N VAL A 190 2.00 0.05 -22.62
CA VAL A 190 2.46 -0.97 -21.69
C VAL A 190 3.98 -0.89 -21.58
N SER A 191 4.45 -0.60 -20.38
CA SER A 191 5.87 -0.48 -20.01
C SER A 191 6.07 -1.12 -18.63
N PHE A 192 7.28 -1.03 -18.06
CA PHE A 192 7.52 -1.40 -16.66
C PHE A 192 6.48 -0.75 -15.73
N MET A 193 6.25 0.56 -15.87
CA MET A 193 5.31 1.31 -15.05
C MET A 193 3.84 1.06 -15.40
N GLY A 194 3.50 0.07 -16.22
CA GLY A 194 2.16 -0.14 -16.77
C GLY A 194 1.97 -1.52 -17.35
N ARG A 195 2.59 -2.54 -16.73
CA ARG A 195 2.60 -3.93 -17.22
C ARG A 195 1.19 -4.50 -17.37
N TYR A 196 0.31 -4.10 -16.45
CA TYR A 196 -1.09 -4.47 -16.38
C TYR A 196 -1.97 -3.24 -16.59
N LEU A 197 -3.08 -3.41 -17.33
CA LEU A 197 -3.98 -2.32 -17.65
C LEU A 197 -4.88 -2.01 -16.45
N LEU A 198 -4.50 -0.97 -15.71
CA LEU A 198 -5.27 -0.45 -14.58
C LEU A 198 -5.72 1.00 -14.84
N PRO A 199 -6.86 1.45 -14.28
CA PRO A 199 -7.20 2.87 -14.15
C PRO A 199 -6.19 3.59 -13.26
N VAL A 200 -6.12 4.92 -13.33
CA VAL A 200 -5.16 5.72 -12.54
C VAL A 200 -5.31 5.42 -11.04
N ARG A 201 -6.54 5.45 -10.53
CA ARG A 201 -6.90 4.92 -9.22
C ARG A 201 -7.59 3.58 -9.44
N HIS A 202 -6.95 2.49 -9.06
CA HIS A 202 -7.45 1.15 -9.33
C HIS A 202 -8.39 0.61 -8.24
N GLY A 203 -8.31 1.14 -7.01
CA GLY A 203 -9.23 0.79 -5.92
C GLY A 203 -9.12 -0.66 -5.45
N MET A 204 -7.94 -1.27 -5.50
CA MET A 204 -7.72 -2.66 -5.10
C MET A 204 -6.50 -2.76 -4.18
N THR A 205 -6.51 -3.68 -3.23
CA THR A 205 -5.30 -4.02 -2.45
C THR A 205 -4.28 -4.77 -3.33
N ALA A 206 -3.06 -4.96 -2.83
CA ALA A 206 -2.05 -5.75 -3.55
C ALA A 206 -2.49 -7.22 -3.69
N GLY A 207 -3.09 -7.80 -2.64
CA GLY A 207 -3.66 -9.13 -2.66
C GLY A 207 -4.78 -9.28 -3.69
N GLU A 208 -5.70 -8.31 -3.74
CA GLU A 208 -6.79 -8.28 -4.73
C GLU A 208 -6.26 -8.18 -6.18
N LEU A 209 -5.23 -7.34 -6.41
CA LEU A 209 -4.57 -7.24 -7.70
C LEU A 209 -3.91 -8.55 -8.10
N ALA A 210 -3.21 -9.22 -7.19
CA ALA A 210 -2.59 -10.53 -7.45
C ALA A 210 -3.64 -11.57 -7.86
N VAL A 211 -4.76 -11.66 -7.13
CA VAL A 211 -5.86 -12.58 -7.46
C VAL A 211 -6.42 -12.27 -8.85
N MET A 212 -6.68 -10.99 -9.14
CA MET A 212 -7.19 -10.56 -10.44
C MET A 212 -6.20 -10.93 -11.56
N TRP A 213 -4.91 -10.62 -11.42
CA TRP A 213 -3.93 -10.90 -12.46
C TRP A 213 -3.69 -12.37 -12.68
N ASN A 214 -3.68 -13.18 -11.61
CA ASN A 214 -3.55 -14.63 -11.73
C ASN A 214 -4.69 -15.23 -12.58
N HIS A 215 -5.92 -14.71 -12.41
CA HIS A 215 -7.08 -15.12 -13.19
C HIS A 215 -7.06 -14.55 -14.61
N GLU A 216 -7.03 -13.23 -14.78
CA GLU A 216 -7.21 -12.55 -16.07
C GLU A 216 -6.07 -12.84 -17.06
N HIS A 217 -4.87 -13.13 -16.56
CA HIS A 217 -3.72 -13.48 -17.39
C HIS A 217 -3.41 -14.98 -17.40
N ALA A 218 -4.23 -15.79 -16.75
CA ALA A 218 -4.06 -17.24 -16.66
C ALA A 218 -2.63 -17.64 -16.25
N LEU A 219 -2.04 -16.94 -15.26
CA LEU A 219 -0.66 -17.16 -14.83
C LEU A 219 -0.49 -18.55 -14.21
N GLY A 220 -1.50 -19.04 -13.49
CA GLY A 220 -1.49 -20.39 -12.91
C GLY A 220 -0.58 -20.54 -11.70
N VAL A 221 -0.27 -19.43 -11.01
CA VAL A 221 0.52 -19.42 -9.77
C VAL A 221 -0.30 -20.03 -8.63
N ASP A 222 0.31 -20.86 -7.78
CA ASP A 222 -0.26 -21.22 -6.47
C ASP A 222 -0.20 -19.98 -5.57
N LEU A 223 -1.23 -19.15 -5.66
CA LEU A 223 -1.32 -17.87 -4.98
C LEU A 223 -2.10 -18.03 -3.67
N ARG A 224 -1.51 -17.54 -2.58
CA ARG A 224 -2.19 -17.34 -1.29
C ARG A 224 -2.12 -15.87 -0.89
N VAL A 225 -3.15 -15.40 -0.23
CA VAL A 225 -3.21 -14.03 0.30
C VAL A 225 -3.49 -14.13 1.78
N ALA A 226 -2.61 -13.58 2.61
CA ALA A 226 -2.90 -13.33 4.01
C ALA A 226 -3.73 -12.05 4.09
N GLU A 227 -5.05 -12.21 3.99
CA GLU A 227 -6.00 -11.09 4.04
C GLU A 227 -5.90 -10.36 5.38
N MET A 228 -5.89 -9.03 5.35
CA MET A 228 -5.95 -8.22 6.57
C MET A 228 -7.25 -8.45 7.33
N LYS A 229 -7.24 -8.15 8.63
CA LYS A 229 -8.47 -8.12 9.44
C LYS A 229 -8.87 -6.70 9.77
N GLY A 230 -10.16 -6.40 9.65
CA GLY A 230 -10.75 -5.12 10.02
C GLY A 230 -10.68 -4.02 8.95
N TRP A 231 -10.00 -4.26 7.82
CA TRP A 231 -10.02 -3.29 6.71
C TRP A 231 -11.35 -3.34 5.97
N GLU A 232 -11.99 -2.18 5.80
CA GLU A 232 -13.18 -1.99 4.99
C GLU A 232 -12.82 -1.16 3.75
N ARG A 233 -13.51 -1.37 2.62
CA ARG A 233 -13.15 -0.72 1.34
C ARG A 233 -13.28 0.79 1.35
N ASP A 234 -14.12 1.35 2.21
CA ASP A 234 -14.32 2.79 2.38
C ASP A 234 -13.21 3.45 3.22
N MET A 235 -12.38 2.66 3.91
CA MET A 235 -11.25 3.17 4.68
C MET A 235 -10.16 3.72 3.76
N HIS A 236 -9.80 4.97 4.01
CA HIS A 236 -8.50 5.52 3.63
C HIS A 236 -7.44 5.10 4.64
N PHE A 237 -6.14 5.30 4.34
CA PHE A 237 -5.07 4.86 5.24
C PHE A 237 -5.22 5.42 6.67
N GLU A 238 -5.67 6.67 6.81
CA GLU A 238 -5.85 7.34 8.11
C GLU A 238 -6.90 6.66 8.99
N ASP A 239 -7.89 5.99 8.39
CA ASP A 239 -8.95 5.28 9.10
C ASP A 239 -8.47 3.93 9.67
N THR A 240 -7.32 3.42 9.20
CA THR A 240 -6.84 2.07 9.55
C THR A 240 -6.20 1.99 10.94
N GLY A 241 -5.76 3.13 11.48
CA GLY A 241 -4.95 3.20 12.69
C GLY A 241 -3.52 2.64 12.56
N LEU A 242 -3.09 2.23 11.36
CA LEU A 242 -1.73 1.75 11.12
C LEU A 242 -0.72 2.92 11.04
N PRO A 243 0.54 2.71 11.42
CA PRO A 243 1.56 3.72 11.23
C PRO A 243 1.91 3.87 9.74
N TRP A 244 2.04 5.11 9.28
CA TRP A 244 2.51 5.40 7.93
C TRP A 244 4.04 5.41 7.88
N VAL A 245 4.62 4.44 7.18
CA VAL A 245 6.00 4.50 6.74
C VAL A 245 6.02 5.10 5.34
N MET A 246 6.83 6.15 5.17
CA MET A 246 7.05 6.81 3.88
C MET A 246 7.33 5.77 2.79
N THR A 247 6.45 5.68 1.78
CA THR A 247 6.56 4.66 0.72
C THR A 247 7.62 4.99 -0.32
N SER A 248 8.02 6.26 -0.42
CA SER A 248 9.19 6.76 -1.17
C SER A 248 9.54 8.15 -0.66
N PRO A 249 10.75 8.68 -0.91
CA PRO A 249 11.17 10.01 -0.40
C PRO A 249 10.18 11.15 -0.70
N ASN A 250 9.40 11.04 -1.78
CA ASN A 250 8.42 12.04 -2.18
C ASN A 250 6.97 11.73 -1.76
N ILE A 251 6.72 10.62 -1.07
CA ILE A 251 5.41 10.24 -0.52
C ILE A 251 5.52 10.13 1.03
N PRO A 252 5.78 11.26 1.72
CA PRO A 252 6.04 11.28 3.16
C PRO A 252 4.80 11.02 4.03
N THR A 253 3.60 11.24 3.50
CA THR A 253 2.33 11.18 4.26
C THR A 253 1.22 10.48 3.47
N PRO A 254 0.16 10.00 4.15
CA PRO A 254 -1.06 9.51 3.49
C PRO A 254 -1.73 10.56 2.58
N ASP A 255 -1.64 11.85 2.94
CA ASP A 255 -2.11 12.95 2.10
C ASP A 255 -1.36 13.00 0.76
N SER A 256 -0.04 12.85 0.77
CA SER A 256 0.75 12.79 -0.47
C SER A 256 0.32 11.61 -1.35
N ALA A 257 0.02 10.44 -0.77
CA ALA A 257 -0.52 9.29 -1.50
C ALA A 257 -1.90 9.58 -2.13
N THR A 258 -2.78 10.25 -1.38
CA THR A 258 -4.10 10.68 -1.87
C THR A 258 -3.99 11.63 -3.06
N LEU A 259 -3.13 12.65 -2.94
CA LEU A 259 -2.98 13.68 -3.95
C LEU A 259 -2.21 13.20 -5.18
N TYR A 260 -1.27 12.27 -4.99
CA TYR A 260 -0.42 11.70 -6.04
C TYR A 260 -1.22 11.29 -7.28
N THR A 261 -2.34 10.57 -7.11
CA THR A 261 -3.17 10.10 -8.25
C THR A 261 -3.66 11.21 -9.17
N GLY A 262 -3.87 12.42 -8.65
CA GLY A 262 -4.26 13.59 -9.43
C GLY A 262 -3.06 14.38 -9.93
N THR A 263 -2.10 14.67 -9.05
CA THR A 263 -0.98 15.59 -9.34
C THR A 263 0.11 14.95 -10.18
N ILE A 264 0.31 13.62 -10.13
CA ILE A 264 1.31 12.94 -10.97
C ILE A 264 1.01 13.13 -12.47
N LEU A 265 -0.25 13.38 -12.84
CA LEU A 265 -0.66 13.59 -14.23
C LEU A 265 -0.05 14.85 -14.85
N VAL A 266 0.43 15.81 -14.04
CA VAL A 266 1.11 17.02 -14.53
C VAL A 266 2.63 16.89 -14.58
N ALA A 267 3.22 15.78 -14.11
CA ALA A 267 4.68 15.63 -14.00
C ALA A 267 5.45 15.68 -15.33
N ASN A 268 4.76 15.42 -16.45
CA ASN A 268 5.31 15.55 -17.80
C ASN A 268 4.83 16.83 -18.52
N SER A 269 4.49 17.87 -17.77
CA SER A 269 4.09 19.19 -18.27
C SER A 269 5.10 20.26 -17.87
N ASN A 270 4.81 21.53 -18.19
CA ASN A 270 5.62 22.68 -17.72
C ASN A 270 5.24 23.13 -16.30
N LEU A 271 4.57 22.27 -15.52
CA LEU A 271 4.17 22.51 -14.14
C LEU A 271 5.00 21.63 -13.21
N SER A 272 5.37 22.17 -12.06
CA SER A 272 5.89 21.41 -10.92
C SER A 272 4.73 20.82 -10.14
N GLU A 273 4.81 19.53 -9.82
CA GLU A 273 3.97 18.86 -8.81
C GLU A 273 4.45 19.07 -7.35
N GLY A 274 5.33 20.05 -7.11
CA GLY A 274 5.83 20.37 -5.77
C GLY A 274 7.03 19.52 -5.30
N LEU A 275 7.61 18.68 -6.16
CA LEU A 275 8.88 18.00 -5.86
C LEU A 275 9.99 19.01 -5.57
N GLY A 276 10.86 18.69 -4.60
CA GLY A 276 11.92 19.59 -4.10
C GLY A 276 11.44 20.63 -3.08
N THR A 277 10.15 20.65 -2.74
CA THR A 277 9.59 21.42 -1.62
C THR A 277 9.35 20.53 -0.40
N THR A 278 8.86 21.11 0.71
CA THR A 278 8.43 20.34 1.89
C THR A 278 7.01 19.79 1.78
N ARG A 279 6.37 19.92 0.59
CA ARG A 279 4.97 19.53 0.33
C ARG A 279 4.83 18.87 -1.05
N PRO A 280 5.53 17.75 -1.31
CA PRO A 280 5.46 17.07 -2.60
C PRO A 280 4.03 16.62 -2.90
N PHE A 281 3.58 16.81 -4.14
CA PHE A 281 2.23 16.51 -4.63
C PHE A 281 1.08 17.35 -4.04
N GLU A 282 1.34 18.24 -3.08
CA GLU A 282 0.33 19.16 -2.54
C GLU A 282 0.28 20.50 -3.29
N LEU A 283 1.24 20.75 -4.17
CA LEU A 283 1.40 22.00 -4.90
C LEU A 283 1.38 21.73 -6.41
N VAL A 284 0.72 22.59 -7.16
CA VAL A 284 0.81 22.63 -8.62
C VAL A 284 1.04 24.07 -9.04
N GLY A 285 2.13 24.31 -9.77
CA GLY A 285 2.48 25.66 -10.22
C GLY A 285 3.53 25.63 -11.33
N PRO A 286 3.83 26.79 -11.95
CA PRO A 286 4.94 26.91 -12.89
C PRO A 286 6.26 26.50 -12.23
N VAL A 287 7.18 25.95 -13.03
CA VAL A 287 8.54 25.62 -12.58
C VAL A 287 9.40 26.88 -12.36
N ASP A 288 8.94 28.04 -12.88
CA ASP A 288 9.59 29.37 -12.80
C ASP A 288 8.88 30.34 -11.84
#